data_AF-A0A523ID31-F1
#
_entry.id   AF-A0A523ID31-F1
#
_cell.length_a   1.000
_cell.length_b   1.000
_cell.length_c   1.000
_cell.angle_alpha   90.00
_cell.angle_beta   90.00
_cell.angle_gamma   90.00
#
_symmetry.space_group_name_H-M   'P 1'
#
loop_
_entity.id
_entity.type
_entity.pdbx_description
1 polymer ?
#
loop_
_entity_poly.entity_id
_entity_poly.type
_entity_poly.pdbx_seq_one_letter_code
_entity_poly.pdbx_strand_id
1 'polypeptide(L)'
;MSKSWSRSVVLGFWGLGVGIAQAAGTAGVCPDGSAFIVQQIKDVPCARAKLVPPSELPPLRPELLPRPYNWHVDHEARNPHNPYNLIDAAQQIRAHRAQSASPGSSQRTSGPRAQSLRMPETSRGPRVALTESDLRDLLRLIELRQYVAPAKLSVEDIRGREQLEIKVAHSPAIEAQILAQLGESPAARRVLVFTAQSVVGSEFHPNFLVVQDTLTFRPEPTRLEEVGFLLGEPGPLARGTPVLGYLVIPARFDPERSLDIWWNDHSFSALLAP
;
A
#
# COMPACT_ATOMS: atom_id res chain seq x y z
N MET A 1 -57.59 36.75 40.05
CA MET A 1 -56.53 37.77 39.85
C MET A 1 -55.39 37.11 39.10
N SER A 2 -55.01 37.71 37.98
CA SER A 2 -54.02 37.25 36.98
C SER A 2 -52.58 37.42 37.46
N LYS A 3 -51.67 36.51 37.06
CA LYS A 3 -50.28 36.77 36.61
C LYS A 3 -49.57 35.43 36.35
N SER A 4 -49.35 35.06 35.09
CA SER A 4 -48.19 35.40 34.25
C SER A 4 -47.06 34.38 34.42
N TRP A 5 -46.97 33.46 33.47
CA TRP A 5 -45.79 32.64 33.20
C TRP A 5 -44.82 33.46 32.34
N SER A 6 -43.56 33.57 32.77
CA SER A 6 -42.47 34.08 31.93
C SER A 6 -41.39 33.01 31.83
N ARG A 7 -41.18 32.54 30.59
CA ARG A 7 -40.07 31.69 30.17
C ARG A 7 -38.82 32.55 30.04
N SER A 8 -37.69 32.04 30.50
CA SER A 8 -36.38 32.50 30.01
C SER A 8 -35.51 31.27 29.81
N VAL A 9 -35.34 30.93 28.54
CA VAL A 9 -34.36 29.96 28.04
C VAL A 9 -33.10 30.77 27.75
N VAL A 10 -32.02 30.51 28.49
CA VAL A 10 -30.69 31.00 28.11
C VAL A 10 -29.97 29.88 27.39
N LEU A 11 -29.92 30.02 26.05
CA LEU A 11 -29.04 29.23 25.18
C LEU A 11 -27.62 29.78 25.32
N GLY A 12 -26.80 29.12 26.14
CA GLY A 12 -25.35 29.31 26.12
C GLY A 12 -24.74 28.41 25.05
N PHE A 13 -24.37 29.00 23.91
CA PHE A 13 -23.71 28.29 22.81
C PHE A 13 -22.24 28.01 23.16
N TRP A 14 -21.83 26.80 22.84
CA TRP A 14 -20.54 26.20 23.14
C TRP A 14 -19.40 26.82 22.31
N GLY A 15 -18.34 27.26 22.98
CA GLY A 15 -17.02 27.46 22.38
C GLY A 15 -16.10 26.31 22.78
N LEU A 16 -16.25 25.13 22.14
CA LEU A 16 -15.26 24.06 22.22
C LEU A 16 -14.20 24.30 21.15
N GLY A 17 -13.09 24.92 21.54
CA GLY A 17 -11.84 24.74 20.83
C GLY A 17 -11.40 23.28 21.02
N VAL A 18 -11.53 22.46 19.99
CA VAL A 18 -10.92 21.13 19.97
C VAL A 18 -9.42 21.32 19.74
N GLY A 19 -8.69 21.53 20.82
CA GLY A 19 -7.26 21.28 20.83
C GLY A 19 -7.05 19.80 20.58
N ILE A 20 -6.39 19.45 19.48
CA ILE A 20 -5.94 18.09 19.22
C ILE A 20 -4.89 17.78 20.29
N ALA A 21 -5.31 17.17 21.40
CA ALA A 21 -4.39 16.61 22.36
C ALA A 21 -3.68 15.46 21.65
N GLN A 22 -2.44 15.71 21.19
CA GLN A 22 -1.51 14.62 20.91
C GLN A 22 -1.52 13.74 22.15
N ALA A 23 -1.88 12.46 21.98
CA ALA A 23 -1.78 11.47 23.03
C ALA A 23 -0.29 11.37 23.43
N ALA A 24 0.12 12.20 24.39
CA ALA A 24 1.46 12.21 24.91
C ALA A 24 1.68 10.86 25.59
N GLY A 25 2.70 10.12 25.14
CA GLY A 25 3.10 8.88 25.80
C GLY A 25 3.28 9.09 27.30
N THR A 26 2.89 8.10 28.09
CA THR A 26 3.05 8.13 29.54
C THR A 26 4.48 7.73 29.88
N ALA A 27 5.18 8.60 30.62
CA ALA A 27 6.52 8.35 31.13
C ALA A 27 6.51 8.10 32.64
N GLY A 28 7.46 7.31 33.14
CA GLY A 28 7.56 6.99 34.56
C GLY A 28 8.86 6.29 34.95
N VAL A 29 8.99 6.07 36.26
CA VAL A 29 10.12 5.34 36.87
C VAL A 29 9.60 4.21 37.76
N CYS A 30 10.18 3.03 37.60
CA CYS A 30 9.88 1.84 38.40
C CYS A 30 10.65 1.84 39.75
N PRO A 31 10.21 1.03 40.74
CA PRO A 31 10.89 0.95 42.04
C PRO A 31 12.35 0.48 41.99
N ASP A 32 12.75 -0.20 40.92
CA ASP A 32 14.12 -0.65 40.64
C ASP A 32 15.01 0.46 40.04
N GLY A 33 14.45 1.65 39.79
CA GLY A 33 15.15 2.79 39.20
C GLY A 33 15.15 2.81 37.67
N SER A 34 14.51 1.85 37.00
CA SER A 34 14.37 1.84 35.55
C SER A 34 13.34 2.88 35.09
N ALA A 35 13.62 3.58 33.99
CA ALA A 35 12.69 4.51 33.36
C ALA A 35 11.93 3.82 32.22
N PHE A 36 10.66 4.20 32.00
CA PHE A 36 9.85 3.72 30.88
C PHE A 36 9.13 4.87 30.18
N ILE A 37 8.83 4.65 28.90
CA ILE A 37 7.97 5.51 28.08
C ILE A 37 7.01 4.56 27.35
N VAL A 38 5.73 4.61 27.67
CA VAL A 38 4.70 3.71 27.14
C VAL A 38 3.55 4.50 26.52
N GLN A 39 2.84 3.91 25.56
CA GLN A 39 1.68 4.56 24.95
C GLN A 39 0.47 4.53 25.88
N GLN A 40 0.26 3.44 26.62
CA GLN A 40 -0.86 3.27 27.53
C GLN A 40 -0.39 2.87 28.93
N ILE A 41 -1.09 3.32 29.97
CA ILE A 41 -0.77 3.00 31.39
C ILE A 41 -0.81 1.48 31.65
N LYS A 42 -1.59 0.72 30.89
CA LYS A 42 -1.66 -0.75 31.03
C LYS A 42 -0.36 -1.46 30.61
N ASP A 43 0.49 -0.79 29.82
CA ASP A 43 1.73 -1.34 29.30
C ASP A 43 2.92 -1.09 30.25
N VAL A 44 2.66 -0.53 31.44
CA VAL A 44 3.70 -0.26 32.45
C VAL A 44 4.26 -1.59 32.98
N PRO A 45 5.58 -1.84 32.87
CA PRO A 45 6.18 -3.15 33.11
C PRO A 45 6.35 -3.50 34.61
N CYS A 46 5.95 -2.62 35.52
CA CYS A 46 6.21 -2.77 36.96
C CYS A 46 5.03 -2.34 37.83
N ALA A 47 4.86 -3.03 38.96
CA ALA A 47 3.90 -2.62 39.98
C ALA A 47 4.42 -1.37 40.73
N ARG A 48 3.53 -0.41 41.00
CA ARG A 48 3.81 0.84 41.77
C ARG A 48 4.78 1.81 41.07
N ALA A 49 4.70 1.91 39.74
CA ALA A 49 5.41 2.93 38.99
C ALA A 49 5.06 4.35 39.47
N LYS A 50 6.07 5.23 39.51
CA LYS A 50 5.86 6.67 39.71
C LYS A 50 5.82 7.34 38.33
N LEU A 51 4.65 7.85 37.96
CA LEU A 51 4.51 8.66 36.75
C LEU A 51 5.26 9.97 36.94
N VAL A 52 6.11 10.31 35.98
CA VAL A 52 6.85 11.58 35.97
C VAL A 52 6.67 12.23 34.60
N PRO A 53 6.53 13.56 34.52
CA PRO A 53 6.47 14.25 33.25
C PRO A 53 7.78 14.01 32.47
N PRO A 54 7.75 13.95 31.12
CA PRO A 54 8.94 13.67 30.32
C PRO A 54 10.13 14.61 30.57
N SER A 55 9.88 15.84 31.03
CA SER A 55 10.90 16.82 31.40
C SER A 55 11.67 16.48 32.69
N GLU A 56 11.14 15.60 33.53
CA GLU A 56 11.78 15.14 34.78
C GLU A 56 12.55 13.83 34.61
N LEU A 57 12.48 13.20 33.43
CA LEU A 57 13.33 12.05 33.13
C LEU A 57 14.78 12.50 32.93
N PRO A 58 15.76 11.74 33.45
CA PRO A 58 17.16 12.00 33.11
C PRO A 58 17.35 11.88 31.59
N PRO A 59 18.23 12.70 30.98
CA PRO A 59 18.45 12.65 29.54
C PRO A 59 18.89 11.24 29.14
N LEU A 60 18.02 10.56 28.39
CA LEU A 60 18.32 9.24 27.84
C LEU A 60 19.39 9.40 26.76
N ARG A 61 20.36 8.49 26.77
CA ARG A 61 21.36 8.44 25.71
C ARG A 61 20.65 8.16 24.37
N PRO A 62 21.03 8.80 23.25
CA PRO A 62 20.37 8.61 21.95
C PRO A 62 20.34 7.15 21.45
N GLU A 63 21.21 6.29 21.97
CA GLU A 63 21.24 4.85 21.68
C GLU A 63 20.13 4.06 22.41
N LEU A 64 19.58 4.60 23.50
CA LEU A 64 18.53 3.98 24.33
C LEU A 64 17.12 4.44 23.95
N LEU A 65 17.02 5.48 23.13
CA LEU A 65 15.75 5.83 22.52
C LEU A 65 15.40 4.76 21.49
N PRO A 66 14.15 4.27 21.44
CA PRO A 66 13.70 3.43 20.34
C PRO A 66 13.88 4.23 19.05
N ARG A 67 14.99 3.98 18.33
CA ARG A 67 15.18 4.54 17.00
C ARG A 67 14.08 3.91 16.17
N PRO A 68 13.15 4.69 15.59
CA PRO A 68 12.18 4.11 14.69
C PRO A 68 12.99 3.39 13.61
N TYR A 69 12.80 2.09 13.49
CA TYR A 69 13.44 1.22 12.48
C TYR A 69 13.46 1.90 11.09
N ASN A 70 12.41 2.66 10.80
CA ASN A 70 12.22 3.46 9.59
C ASN A 70 13.29 4.53 9.35
N TRP A 71 13.88 5.14 10.39
CA TRP A 71 14.97 6.11 10.23
C TRP A 71 16.28 5.43 9.81
N HIS A 72 16.55 4.24 10.36
CA HIS A 72 17.74 3.47 9.98
C HIS A 72 17.64 3.00 8.54
N VAL A 73 16.49 2.45 8.14
CA VAL A 73 16.23 2.02 6.76
C VAL A 73 16.27 3.19 5.77
N ASP A 74 15.66 4.33 6.11
CA ASP A 74 15.68 5.53 5.25
C ASP A 74 17.08 6.14 5.12
N HIS A 75 17.85 6.16 6.20
CA HIS A 75 19.24 6.62 6.16
C HIS A 75 20.14 5.65 5.36
N GLU A 76 19.92 4.34 5.47
CA GLU A 76 20.63 3.34 4.66
C GLU A 76 20.24 3.38 3.18
N ALA A 77 18.96 3.65 2.87
CA ALA A 77 18.48 3.81 1.49
C ALA A 77 19.09 5.04 0.82
N ARG A 78 19.35 6.12 1.56
CA ARG A 78 19.99 7.34 1.04
C ARG A 78 21.52 7.30 1.04
N ASN A 79 22.13 6.25 1.61
CA ASN A 79 23.59 6.14 1.65
C ASN A 79 24.14 5.74 0.28
N PRO A 80 24.91 6.59 -0.42
CA PRO A 80 25.47 6.28 -1.74
C PRO A 80 26.50 5.14 -1.71
N HIS A 81 27.01 4.77 -0.53
CA HIS A 81 27.95 3.66 -0.35
C HIS A 81 27.29 2.36 0.10
N ASN A 82 25.95 2.31 0.17
CA ASN A 82 25.25 1.07 0.46
C ASN A 82 25.41 0.09 -0.72
N PRO A 83 25.95 -1.13 -0.52
CA PRO A 83 26.18 -2.08 -1.61
C PRO A 83 24.90 -2.46 -2.37
N TYR A 84 23.73 -2.36 -1.74
CA TYR A 84 22.45 -2.63 -2.39
C TYR A 84 22.06 -1.53 -3.40
N ASN A 85 22.38 -0.26 -3.11
CA ASN A 85 22.11 0.87 -4.02
C ASN A 85 22.98 0.85 -5.29
N LEU A 86 24.17 0.23 -5.22
CA LEU A 86 25.07 0.11 -6.37
C LEU A 86 24.52 -0.85 -7.45
N ILE A 87 23.72 -1.84 -7.04
CA ILE A 87 23.11 -2.81 -7.95
C ILE A 87 22.02 -2.12 -8.77
N ASP A 88 21.16 -1.33 -8.13
CA ASP A 88 20.08 -0.58 -8.79
C ASP A 88 20.63 0.48 -9.76
N ALA A 89 21.69 1.19 -9.37
CA ALA A 89 22.38 2.15 -10.23
C ALA A 89 22.98 1.46 -11.47
N ALA A 90 23.60 0.29 -11.31
CA ALA A 90 24.17 -0.48 -12.42
C ALA A 90 23.09 -1.00 -13.39
N GLN A 91 21.91 -1.36 -12.89
CA GLN A 91 20.77 -1.77 -13.72
C GLN A 91 20.21 -0.58 -14.53
N GLN A 92 20.07 0.60 -13.92
CA GLN A 92 19.64 1.81 -14.61
C GLN A 92 20.60 2.20 -15.75
N ILE A 93 21.91 2.12 -15.54
CA ILE A 93 22.91 2.40 -16.59
C ILE A 93 22.76 1.43 -17.77
N ARG A 94 22.49 0.13 -17.51
CA ARG A 94 22.26 -0.85 -18.59
C ARG A 94 20.96 -0.56 -19.34
N ALA A 95 19.90 -0.21 -18.64
CA ALA A 95 18.61 0.13 -19.25
C ALA A 95 18.73 1.36 -20.17
N HIS A 96 19.42 2.42 -19.74
CA HIS A 96 19.68 3.60 -20.57
C HIS A 96 20.55 3.29 -21.80
N ARG A 97 21.55 2.41 -21.64
CA ARG A 97 22.43 2.01 -22.75
C ARG A 97 21.71 1.15 -23.79
N ALA A 98 20.78 0.30 -23.37
CA ALA A 98 19.96 -0.52 -24.26
C ALA A 98 18.97 0.35 -25.08
N GLN A 99 18.41 1.40 -24.48
CA GLN A 99 17.50 2.33 -25.18
C GLN A 99 18.22 3.23 -26.19
N SER A 100 19.52 3.47 -26.00
CA SER A 100 20.33 4.30 -26.92
C SER A 100 20.94 3.50 -28.08
N ALA A 101 20.69 2.18 -28.16
CA ALA A 101 21.37 1.27 -29.10
C ALA A 101 20.44 0.67 -30.18
N SER A 102 19.46 1.43 -30.71
CA SER A 102 18.74 1.03 -31.94
C SER A 102 19.46 1.54 -33.19
N PRO A 103 20.02 0.68 -34.06
CA PRO A 103 20.43 1.04 -35.40
C PRO A 103 19.28 0.84 -36.40
N GLY A 104 19.10 1.78 -37.32
CA GLY A 104 18.20 1.61 -38.46
C GLY A 104 18.74 0.60 -39.48
N SER A 105 17.85 -0.16 -40.12
CA SER A 105 18.12 -0.75 -41.43
C SER A 105 16.82 -1.07 -42.18
N SER A 106 16.80 -0.69 -43.46
CA SER A 106 15.74 -0.86 -44.45
C SER A 106 15.73 -2.26 -45.11
N GLN A 107 14.56 -2.62 -45.67
CA GLN A 107 14.34 -3.25 -46.99
C GLN A 107 14.14 -4.79 -47.15
N ARG A 108 12.88 -5.13 -47.50
CA ARG A 108 12.28 -6.17 -48.38
C ARG A 108 12.99 -7.51 -48.69
N THR A 109 12.24 -8.61 -48.51
CA THR A 109 11.96 -9.59 -49.60
C THR A 109 10.64 -10.34 -49.34
N SER A 110 9.90 -10.57 -50.42
CA SER A 110 8.58 -11.23 -50.51
C SER A 110 8.67 -12.76 -50.48
N GLY A 111 7.83 -13.41 -49.65
CA GLY A 111 7.65 -14.86 -49.55
C GLY A 111 6.20 -15.22 -49.16
N PRO A 112 5.75 -16.47 -49.40
CA PRO A 112 4.34 -16.80 -49.57
C PRO A 112 3.53 -16.73 -48.29
N ARG A 113 2.27 -16.31 -48.48
CA ARG A 113 1.25 -15.96 -47.49
C ARG A 113 0.87 -17.16 -46.62
N ALA A 114 1.61 -17.37 -45.53
CA ALA A 114 1.09 -18.06 -44.36
C ALA A 114 -0.04 -17.19 -43.79
N GLN A 115 -1.23 -17.78 -43.65
CA GLN A 115 -2.34 -17.18 -42.93
C GLN A 115 -1.91 -17.02 -41.47
N SER A 116 -1.32 -15.86 -41.18
CA SER A 116 -1.12 -15.39 -39.82
C SER A 116 -2.51 -15.26 -39.21
N LEU A 117 -2.86 -16.24 -38.37
CA LEU A 117 -3.90 -16.10 -37.37
C LEU A 117 -3.59 -14.78 -36.66
N ARG A 118 -4.32 -13.72 -37.05
CA ARG A 118 -4.33 -12.46 -36.32
C ARG A 118 -4.78 -12.82 -34.92
N MET A 119 -3.82 -12.91 -33.99
CA MET A 119 -4.16 -12.81 -32.58
C MET A 119 -4.97 -11.52 -32.42
N PRO A 120 -6.07 -11.57 -31.66
CA PRO A 120 -6.85 -10.37 -31.39
C PRO A 120 -5.91 -9.33 -30.78
N GLU A 121 -5.89 -8.13 -31.38
CA GLU A 121 -5.28 -6.96 -30.74
C GLU A 121 -5.91 -6.84 -29.36
N THR A 122 -5.12 -7.12 -28.32
CA THR A 122 -5.52 -6.92 -26.94
C THR A 122 -5.96 -5.47 -26.78
N SER A 123 -7.19 -5.35 -26.28
CA SER A 123 -7.99 -4.13 -26.16
C SER A 123 -7.14 -2.89 -25.83
N ARG A 124 -6.99 -1.97 -26.81
CA ARG A 124 -6.48 -0.61 -26.60
C ARG A 124 -7.56 0.26 -25.96
N GLY A 125 -8.04 -0.13 -24.78
CA GLY A 125 -8.81 0.78 -23.93
C GLY A 125 -7.92 1.93 -23.43
N PRO A 126 -8.52 3.02 -22.93
CA PRO A 126 -7.77 4.08 -22.26
C PRO A 126 -6.98 3.47 -21.11
N ARG A 127 -5.65 3.43 -21.27
CA ARG A 127 -4.75 3.00 -20.20
C ARG A 127 -4.72 4.11 -19.17
N VAL A 128 -4.89 3.74 -17.90
CA VAL A 128 -4.63 4.64 -16.79
C VAL A 128 -3.17 5.06 -16.87
N ALA A 129 -2.94 6.31 -17.20
CA ALA A 129 -1.61 6.89 -17.33
C ALA A 129 -1.25 7.55 -16.01
N LEU A 130 -0.20 7.03 -15.38
CA LEU A 130 0.42 7.61 -14.20
C LEU A 130 1.81 8.10 -14.56
N THR A 131 2.24 9.18 -13.93
CA THR A 131 3.62 9.64 -14.10
C THR A 131 4.56 8.68 -13.37
N GLU A 132 5.85 8.70 -13.74
CA GLU A 132 6.88 7.92 -13.03
C GLU A 132 6.94 8.26 -11.54
N SER A 133 6.66 9.53 -11.17
CA SER A 133 6.57 9.95 -9.78
C SER A 133 5.40 9.27 -9.07
N ASP A 134 4.22 9.26 -9.71
CA ASP A 134 3.03 8.61 -9.15
C ASP A 134 3.25 7.11 -8.94
N LEU A 135 3.91 6.44 -9.88
CA LEU A 135 4.25 5.01 -9.75
C LEU A 135 5.18 4.74 -8.56
N ARG A 136 6.19 5.60 -8.37
CA ARG A 136 7.10 5.51 -7.22
C ARG A 136 6.39 5.75 -5.90
N ASP A 137 5.54 6.77 -5.85
CA ASP A 137 4.75 7.11 -4.67
C ASP A 137 3.75 5.99 -4.34
N LEU A 138 3.16 5.35 -5.36
CA LEU A 138 2.30 4.18 -5.20
C LEU A 138 3.03 2.99 -4.58
N LEU A 139 4.19 2.62 -5.13
CA LEU A 139 5.01 1.55 -4.56
C LEU A 139 5.37 1.86 -3.11
N ARG A 140 5.75 3.12 -2.83
CA ARG A 140 6.06 3.56 -1.47
C ARG A 140 4.85 3.49 -0.55
N LEU A 141 3.67 3.90 -1.03
CA LEU A 141 2.42 3.85 -0.27
C LEU A 141 2.05 2.41 0.08
N ILE A 142 2.17 1.49 -0.87
CA ILE A 142 1.89 0.06 -0.64
C ILE A 142 2.80 -0.48 0.45
N GLU A 143 4.11 -0.22 0.38
CA GLU A 143 5.07 -0.62 1.41
C GLU A 143 4.73 -0.02 2.78
N LEU A 144 4.46 1.30 2.84
CA LEU A 144 4.11 1.97 4.10
C LEU A 144 2.83 1.41 4.71
N ARG A 145 1.83 1.06 3.89
CA ARG A 145 0.58 0.48 4.36
C ARG A 145 0.78 -0.89 4.99
N GLN A 146 1.72 -1.70 4.50
CA GLN A 146 2.01 -3.00 5.11
C GLN A 146 2.47 -2.90 6.57
N TYR A 147 3.05 -1.76 6.99
CA TYR A 147 3.44 -1.55 8.39
C TYR A 147 2.26 -1.24 9.31
N VAL A 148 1.21 -0.60 8.80
CA VAL A 148 0.05 -0.15 9.59
C VAL A 148 -1.03 -1.23 9.60
N ALA A 149 -1.33 -1.78 8.42
CA ALA A 149 -2.34 -2.81 8.22
C ALA A 149 -1.79 -3.82 7.20
N PRO A 150 -1.11 -4.89 7.67
CA PRO A 150 -0.55 -5.91 6.80
C PRO A 150 -1.63 -6.52 5.91
N ALA A 151 -1.40 -6.49 4.60
CA ALA A 151 -2.24 -7.03 3.55
C ALA A 151 -1.32 -7.70 2.51
N LYS A 152 -0.53 -8.66 3.00
CA LYS A 152 0.51 -9.38 2.25
C LYS A 152 0.17 -10.87 2.19
N LEU A 153 0.40 -11.46 1.03
CA LEU A 153 0.41 -12.88 0.77
C LEU A 153 1.80 -13.31 0.29
N SER A 154 2.39 -14.28 0.98
CA SER A 154 3.59 -15.00 0.53
C SER A 154 3.18 -16.37 0.03
N VAL A 155 3.46 -16.66 -1.24
CA VAL A 155 3.24 -17.97 -1.84
C VAL A 155 4.55 -18.74 -1.82
N GLU A 156 4.55 -19.91 -1.22
CA GLU A 156 5.73 -20.76 -1.09
C GLU A 156 5.71 -21.93 -2.09
N ASP A 157 6.88 -22.41 -2.48
CA ASP A 157 7.05 -23.62 -3.26
C ASP A 157 6.81 -24.88 -2.42
N ILE A 158 6.81 -26.06 -3.05
CA ILE A 158 6.70 -27.36 -2.36
C ILE A 158 7.81 -27.63 -1.34
N ARG A 159 8.86 -26.80 -1.30
CA ARG A 159 9.98 -26.86 -0.36
C ARG A 159 9.91 -25.76 0.71
N GLY A 160 8.82 -25.00 0.78
CA GLY A 160 8.63 -23.90 1.73
C GLY A 160 9.45 -22.64 1.39
N ARG A 161 9.89 -22.46 0.13
CA ARG A 161 10.61 -21.26 -0.28
C ARG A 161 9.64 -20.28 -0.94
N GLU A 162 9.65 -19.03 -0.47
CA GLU A 162 8.86 -17.95 -1.06
C GLU A 162 9.14 -17.82 -2.56
N GLN A 163 8.09 -17.89 -3.37
CA GLN A 163 8.12 -17.74 -4.82
C GLN A 163 7.56 -16.42 -5.29
N LEU A 164 6.47 -15.98 -4.66
CA LEU A 164 5.71 -14.82 -5.07
C LEU A 164 5.20 -14.10 -3.83
N GLU A 165 5.40 -12.80 -3.81
CA GLU A 165 4.83 -11.90 -2.81
C GLU A 165 3.77 -11.04 -3.48
N ILE A 166 2.56 -11.03 -2.93
CA ILE A 166 1.49 -10.12 -3.33
C ILE A 166 1.18 -9.20 -2.16
N LYS A 167 1.13 -7.89 -2.40
CA LYS A 167 0.72 -6.89 -1.41
C LYS A 167 -0.44 -6.09 -1.98
N VAL A 168 -1.38 -5.73 -1.12
CA VAL A 168 -2.49 -4.85 -1.48
C VAL A 168 -2.51 -3.64 -0.56
N ALA A 169 -2.93 -2.50 -1.10
CA ALA A 169 -3.20 -1.30 -0.32
C ALA A 169 -4.37 -0.51 -0.91
N HIS A 170 -4.86 0.42 -0.09
CA HIS A 170 -5.85 1.41 -0.50
C HIS A 170 -5.34 2.83 -0.22
N SER A 171 -5.68 3.72 -1.14
CA SER A 171 -5.43 5.16 -1.03
C SER A 171 -6.59 5.92 -1.68
N PRO A 172 -7.34 6.75 -0.93
CA PRO A 172 -8.43 7.56 -1.48
C PRO A 172 -7.98 8.50 -2.61
N ALA A 173 -6.75 9.03 -2.53
CA ALA A 173 -6.22 9.94 -3.55
C ALA A 173 -5.99 9.23 -4.88
N ILE A 174 -5.42 8.03 -4.82
CA ILE A 174 -5.18 7.18 -5.99
C ILE A 174 -6.50 6.64 -6.54
N GLU A 175 -7.41 6.22 -5.67
CA GLU A 175 -8.76 5.80 -6.07
C GLU A 175 -9.44 6.88 -6.89
N ALA A 176 -9.45 8.13 -6.41
CA ALA A 176 -10.02 9.26 -7.14
C ALA A 176 -9.35 9.46 -8.51
N GLN A 177 -8.02 9.36 -8.58
CA GLN A 177 -7.26 9.53 -9.83
C GLN A 177 -7.55 8.41 -10.84
N ILE A 178 -7.55 7.15 -10.40
CA ILE A 178 -7.81 5.99 -11.27
C ILE A 178 -9.26 6.02 -11.75
N LEU A 179 -10.23 6.23 -10.85
CA LEU A 179 -11.64 6.30 -11.23
C LEU A 179 -11.94 7.46 -12.17
N ALA A 180 -11.32 8.64 -11.96
CA ALA A 180 -11.47 9.77 -12.88
C ALA A 180 -10.98 9.44 -14.30
N GLN A 181 -9.87 8.70 -14.44
CA GLN A 181 -9.38 8.27 -15.76
C GLN A 181 -10.24 7.19 -16.40
N LEU A 182 -10.88 6.34 -15.59
CA LEU A 182 -11.84 5.33 -16.06
C LEU A 182 -13.23 5.91 -16.36
N GLY A 183 -13.50 7.18 -16.00
CA GLY A 183 -14.83 7.78 -16.12
C GLY A 183 -15.84 7.23 -15.12
N GLU A 184 -15.36 6.70 -14.00
CA GLU A 184 -16.14 6.05 -12.94
C GLU A 184 -16.25 6.94 -11.70
N SER A 185 -17.27 6.69 -10.86
CA SER A 185 -17.51 7.46 -9.64
C SER A 185 -17.10 6.70 -8.37
N PRO A 186 -16.45 7.35 -7.39
CA PRO A 186 -16.13 6.74 -6.09
C PRO A 186 -17.37 6.35 -5.27
N ALA A 187 -18.56 6.85 -5.64
CA ALA A 187 -19.81 6.41 -5.04
C ALA A 187 -20.28 5.03 -5.53
N ALA A 188 -19.79 4.59 -6.70
CA ALA A 188 -20.18 3.33 -7.33
C ALA A 188 -19.08 2.26 -7.28
N ARG A 189 -17.82 2.70 -7.31
CA ARG A 189 -16.63 1.84 -7.38
C ARG A 189 -15.59 2.26 -6.35
N ARG A 190 -14.69 1.33 -6.04
CA ARG A 190 -13.52 1.49 -5.18
C ARG A 190 -12.31 0.91 -5.87
N VAL A 191 -11.12 1.38 -5.50
CA VAL A 191 -9.88 0.91 -6.13
C VAL A 191 -8.91 0.40 -5.09
N LEU A 192 -8.50 -0.85 -5.26
CA LEU A 192 -7.35 -1.43 -4.57
C LEU A 192 -6.15 -1.35 -5.50
N VAL A 193 -4.98 -1.04 -4.96
CA VAL A 193 -3.72 -1.19 -5.70
C VAL A 193 -2.99 -2.40 -5.18
N PHE A 194 -2.36 -3.15 -6.08
CA PHE A 194 -1.61 -4.34 -5.73
C PHE A 194 -0.23 -4.32 -6.36
N THR A 195 0.73 -4.91 -5.65
CA THR A 195 2.02 -5.31 -6.22
C THR A 195 2.16 -6.81 -6.17
N ALA A 196 2.71 -7.40 -7.23
CA ALA A 196 3.14 -8.79 -7.26
C ALA A 196 4.63 -8.83 -7.61
N GLN A 197 5.45 -9.49 -6.81
CA GLN A 197 6.89 -9.61 -7.05
C GLN A 197 7.34 -11.05 -6.91
N SER A 198 8.04 -11.55 -7.94
CA SER A 198 8.57 -12.91 -7.92
C SER A 198 9.95 -12.97 -7.24
N VAL A 199 10.16 -13.96 -6.38
CA VAL A 199 11.43 -14.18 -5.66
C VAL A 199 12.36 -15.13 -6.40
N VAL A 200 11.82 -16.11 -7.15
CA VAL A 200 12.61 -17.11 -7.88
C VAL A 200 12.24 -17.24 -9.37
N GLY A 201 11.31 -16.44 -9.86
CA GLY A 201 10.68 -16.60 -11.17
C GLY A 201 9.39 -17.42 -11.02
N SER A 202 8.26 -16.83 -11.37
CA SER A 202 6.93 -17.43 -11.16
C SER A 202 5.94 -16.89 -12.17
N GLU A 203 4.82 -17.56 -12.33
CA GLU A 203 3.72 -17.07 -13.16
C GLU A 203 2.72 -16.29 -12.30
N PHE A 204 2.29 -15.13 -12.79
CA PHE A 204 1.30 -14.30 -12.12
C PHE A 204 0.16 -13.92 -13.06
N HIS A 205 -1.05 -14.38 -12.73
CA HIS A 205 -2.29 -13.96 -13.38
C HIS A 205 -3.18 -13.30 -12.33
N PRO A 206 -3.86 -12.17 -12.60
CA PRO A 206 -4.60 -11.42 -11.60
C PRO A 206 -6.01 -12.02 -11.38
N ASN A 207 -6.10 -13.32 -11.09
CA ASN A 207 -7.36 -14.03 -10.89
C ASN A 207 -7.90 -13.86 -9.46
N PHE A 208 -8.00 -12.61 -9.02
CA PHE A 208 -8.43 -12.28 -7.68
C PHE A 208 -9.91 -12.62 -7.44
N LEU A 209 -10.25 -12.91 -6.18
CA LEU A 209 -11.61 -12.95 -5.67
C LEU A 209 -11.64 -12.16 -4.36
N VAL A 210 -12.53 -11.17 -4.27
CA VAL A 210 -12.68 -10.31 -3.10
C VAL A 210 -13.95 -10.69 -2.35
N VAL A 211 -13.81 -10.90 -1.04
CA VAL A 211 -14.89 -11.34 -0.15
C VAL A 211 -14.98 -10.40 1.05
N GLN A 212 -16.18 -9.99 1.41
CA GLN A 212 -16.47 -9.28 2.66
C GLN A 212 -17.84 -9.72 3.17
N ASP A 213 -17.87 -10.49 4.25
CA ASP A 213 -19.05 -11.21 4.74
C ASP A 213 -19.73 -12.06 3.65
N THR A 214 -20.96 -11.68 3.26
CA THR A 214 -21.77 -12.31 2.22
C THR A 214 -21.53 -11.71 0.84
N LEU A 215 -20.74 -10.63 0.73
CA LEU A 215 -20.42 -10.00 -0.54
C LEU A 215 -19.22 -10.71 -1.16
N THR A 216 -19.39 -11.10 -2.41
CA THR A 216 -18.31 -11.66 -3.24
C THR A 216 -18.22 -10.89 -4.55
N PHE A 217 -17.00 -10.69 -5.02
CA PHE A 217 -16.74 -10.05 -6.29
C PHE A 217 -15.48 -10.62 -6.93
N ARG A 218 -15.61 -11.09 -8.16
CA ARG A 218 -14.50 -11.62 -8.95
C ARG A 218 -14.28 -10.66 -10.12
N PRO A 219 -13.25 -9.79 -10.05
CA PRO A 219 -12.93 -8.91 -11.16
C PRO A 219 -12.49 -9.74 -12.38
N GLU A 220 -12.94 -9.34 -13.56
CA GLU A 220 -12.62 -9.99 -14.83
C GLU A 220 -11.28 -9.45 -15.38
N PRO A 221 -10.21 -10.28 -15.47
CA PRO A 221 -8.88 -9.82 -15.90
C PRO A 221 -8.83 -9.20 -17.30
N THR A 222 -9.82 -9.50 -18.14
CA THR A 222 -9.92 -8.97 -19.51
C THR A 222 -10.59 -7.61 -19.59
N ARG A 223 -11.20 -7.12 -18.50
CA ARG A 223 -11.86 -5.82 -18.40
C ARG A 223 -10.98 -4.81 -17.67
N LEU A 224 -10.49 -3.81 -18.40
CA LEU A 224 -9.60 -2.77 -17.86
C LEU A 224 -10.28 -1.94 -16.77
N GLU A 225 -11.61 -1.81 -16.84
CA GLU A 225 -12.44 -1.17 -15.83
C GLU A 225 -12.57 -1.98 -14.53
N GLU A 226 -12.11 -3.24 -14.49
CA GLU A 226 -12.11 -4.11 -13.31
C GLU A 226 -10.68 -4.48 -12.84
N VAL A 227 -9.76 -4.74 -13.76
CA VAL A 227 -8.34 -5.01 -13.47
C VAL A 227 -7.46 -4.30 -14.49
N GLY A 228 -6.49 -3.53 -14.01
CA GLY A 228 -5.50 -2.91 -14.89
C GLY A 228 -4.08 -2.99 -14.35
N PHE A 229 -3.12 -2.85 -15.25
CA PHE A 229 -1.69 -2.88 -14.97
C PHE A 229 -1.08 -1.52 -15.23
N LEU A 230 -0.37 -1.01 -14.22
CA LEU A 230 0.31 0.28 -14.22
C LEU A 230 1.81 0.11 -14.51
N LEU A 231 2.40 -0.97 -14.02
CA LEU A 231 3.77 -1.39 -14.30
C LEU A 231 3.81 -2.89 -14.52
N GLY A 232 4.48 -3.32 -15.60
CA GLY A 232 4.56 -4.73 -15.98
C GLY A 232 3.27 -5.26 -16.62
N GLU A 233 3.22 -6.58 -16.81
CA GLU A 233 2.14 -7.29 -17.50
C GLU A 233 1.88 -8.63 -16.78
N PRO A 234 0.68 -9.21 -16.88
CA PRO A 234 0.42 -10.54 -16.36
C PRO A 234 1.19 -11.62 -17.15
N GLY A 235 1.46 -12.75 -16.49
CA GLY A 235 2.16 -13.89 -17.05
C GLY A 235 3.48 -14.18 -16.31
N PRO A 236 4.52 -14.64 -17.02
CA PRO A 236 5.80 -14.98 -16.41
C PRO A 236 6.50 -13.75 -15.81
N LEU A 237 6.76 -13.78 -14.52
CA LEU A 237 7.53 -12.78 -13.80
C LEU A 237 8.95 -13.25 -13.60
N ALA A 238 9.91 -12.45 -14.05
CA ALA A 238 11.30 -12.65 -13.71
C ALA A 238 11.55 -12.33 -12.23
N ARG A 239 12.58 -12.97 -11.67
CA ARG A 239 13.00 -12.72 -10.29
C ARG A 239 13.29 -11.23 -10.05
N GLY A 240 12.67 -10.69 -9.02
CA GLY A 240 12.81 -9.30 -8.59
C GLY A 240 11.97 -8.31 -9.39
N THR A 241 11.35 -8.72 -10.49
CA THR A 241 10.53 -7.81 -11.31
C THR A 241 9.16 -7.63 -10.65
N PRO A 242 8.80 -6.40 -10.22
CA PRO A 242 7.47 -6.13 -9.70
C PRO A 242 6.48 -5.91 -10.85
N VAL A 243 5.25 -6.31 -10.60
CA VAL A 243 4.07 -5.88 -11.34
C VAL A 243 3.25 -5.01 -10.39
N LEU A 244 2.84 -3.83 -10.86
CA LEU A 244 1.94 -2.94 -10.16
C LEU A 244 0.64 -2.86 -10.95
N GLY A 245 -0.48 -3.08 -10.27
CA GLY A 245 -1.79 -2.97 -10.89
C GLY A 245 -2.84 -2.46 -9.92
N TYR A 246 -4.08 -2.44 -10.39
CA TYR A 246 -5.25 -2.07 -9.61
C TYR A 246 -6.41 -3.05 -9.82
N LEU A 247 -7.27 -3.14 -8.82
CA LEU A 247 -8.54 -3.86 -8.82
C LEU A 247 -9.66 -2.87 -8.52
N VAL A 248 -10.66 -2.81 -9.39
CA VAL A 248 -11.84 -1.98 -9.19
C VAL A 248 -12.97 -2.82 -8.65
N ILE A 249 -13.34 -2.60 -7.39
CA ILE A 249 -14.40 -3.34 -6.71
C ILE A 249 -15.66 -2.47 -6.54
N PRO A 250 -16.86 -3.06 -6.34
CA PRO A 250 -18.07 -2.30 -6.05
C PRO A 250 -17.97 -1.46 -4.77
N ALA A 251 -18.58 -0.26 -4.73
CA ALA A 251 -18.56 0.61 -3.55
C ALA A 251 -19.34 0.09 -2.32
N ARG A 252 -20.10 -1.00 -2.48
CA ARG A 252 -20.74 -1.71 -1.36
C ARG A 252 -19.75 -2.45 -0.44
N PHE A 253 -18.49 -2.62 -0.87
CA PHE A 253 -17.43 -3.09 0.00
C PHE A 253 -17.04 -1.93 0.94
N ASP A 254 -17.28 -2.14 2.23
CA ASP A 254 -17.05 -1.16 3.29
C ASP A 254 -15.54 -1.02 3.57
N PRO A 255 -14.95 0.18 3.43
CA PRO A 255 -13.53 0.36 3.65
C PRO A 255 -13.09 0.23 5.12
N GLU A 256 -14.00 0.42 6.07
CA GLU A 256 -13.73 0.35 7.51
C GLU A 256 -13.69 -1.10 8.01
N ARG A 257 -13.94 -2.07 7.14
CA ARG A 257 -14.04 -3.49 7.47
C ARG A 257 -13.02 -4.28 6.68
N SER A 258 -12.52 -5.35 7.30
CA SER A 258 -11.60 -6.26 6.63
C SER A 258 -12.28 -6.92 5.42
N LEU A 259 -11.50 -7.12 4.36
CA LEU A 259 -11.86 -7.90 3.19
C LEU A 259 -10.88 -9.05 3.06
N ASP A 260 -11.36 -10.21 2.66
CA ASP A 260 -10.54 -11.35 2.30
C ASP A 260 -10.29 -11.32 0.79
N ILE A 261 -9.02 -11.26 0.42
CA ILE A 261 -8.57 -11.30 -0.97
C ILE A 261 -8.00 -12.68 -1.21
N TRP A 262 -8.57 -13.35 -2.19
CA TRP A 262 -8.12 -14.63 -2.69
C TRP A 262 -7.36 -14.45 -3.99
N TRP A 263 -6.28 -15.19 -4.15
CA TRP A 263 -5.52 -15.32 -5.38
C TRP A 263 -5.19 -16.81 -5.56
N ASN A 264 -5.63 -17.41 -6.66
CA ASN A 264 -5.70 -18.87 -6.79
C ASN A 264 -6.43 -19.51 -5.59
N ASP A 265 -5.74 -20.37 -4.85
CA ASP A 265 -6.17 -21.10 -3.66
C ASP A 265 -5.64 -20.48 -2.36
N HIS A 266 -4.95 -19.34 -2.44
CA HIS A 266 -4.42 -18.61 -1.30
C HIS A 266 -5.30 -17.42 -0.93
N SER A 267 -5.31 -17.05 0.35
CA SER A 267 -6.02 -15.87 0.83
C SER A 267 -5.22 -15.07 1.84
N PHE A 268 -5.56 -13.79 1.94
CA PHE A 268 -5.07 -12.87 2.94
C PHE A 268 -6.12 -11.79 3.18
N SER A 269 -6.14 -11.21 4.38
CA SER A 269 -7.07 -10.14 4.71
C SER A 269 -6.42 -8.77 4.48
N ALA A 270 -7.22 -7.79 4.08
CA ALA A 270 -6.80 -6.40 3.91
C ALA A 270 -7.82 -5.46 4.58
N LEU A 271 -7.36 -4.31 5.08
CA LEU A 271 -8.21 -3.23 5.59
C LEU A 271 -7.99 -1.99 4.73
N LEU A 272 -9.05 -1.40 4.17
CA LEU A 272 -8.92 -0.30 3.22
C LEU A 272 -8.68 1.03 3.94
N ALA A 273 -9.38 1.25 5.05
CA ALA A 273 -9.23 2.40 5.93
C ALA A 273 -8.80 1.92 7.33
N PRO A 274 -7.49 1.73 7.58
CA PRO A 274 -6.97 1.46 8.91
C PRO A 274 -6.81 2.71 9.78
#